data_AF-A0A371LRJ7-F1
#
_entry.id   AF-A0A371LRJ7-F1
#
_cell.length_a   1.000
_cell.length_b   1.000
_cell.length_c   1.000
_cell.angle_alpha   90.00
_cell.angle_beta   90.00
_cell.angle_gamma   90.00
#
_symmetry.space_group_name_H-M   'P 1'
#
loop_
_entity.id
_entity.type
_entity.pdbx_description
1 polymer ?
#
loop_
_entity_poly.entity_id
_entity_poly.type
_entity_poly.pdbx_seq_one_letter_code
_entity_poly.pdbx_strand_id
1 'polypeptide(L)'
;MAERVANVLESYDFFGKSIPGIVALIGIATLLPGLPLDAFTDPNGTLNFTVITALALTLVFSGLVLGQAVHTIADNTEKILYRIGNWAGDKYYVHGPLISENWWMDHDWWKQRYRSVEPWIVRRYWGIHDVFKSHRRLFENELGWHFDLSENKRGLDGTHITYNRFRECCQSEYGIDIARFDKKASRGIELNGYVEIRQLYPMVTATLSSKGSGRANGFQARYSFCRGMWVTLLLLLTAYLLVVFSPVQPGPLMYKPLILQMLSPAELGLAMWSMFLLSLAFMDASGDYKKHYIEYLISDFCVAVETPDNREKDKEDAGDQIEEKDTGRPPYYN
;
A
#
# COMPACT_ATOMS: atom_id res chain seq x y z
N MET A 1 -1.52 -9.05 31.19
CA MET A 1 -0.67 -9.90 30.30
C MET A 1 -1.49 -10.51 29.17
N ALA A 2 -2.72 -10.97 29.41
CA ALA A 2 -3.65 -11.47 28.38
C ALA A 2 -3.96 -10.45 27.26
N GLU A 3 -4.18 -9.16 27.58
CA GLU A 3 -4.38 -8.12 26.56
C GLU A 3 -3.18 -7.94 25.63
N ARG A 4 -1.95 -8.11 26.12
CA ARG A 4 -0.76 -8.04 25.26
C ARG A 4 -0.68 -9.23 24.31
N VAL A 5 -1.10 -10.42 24.72
CA VAL A 5 -1.12 -11.61 23.84
C VAL A 5 -2.26 -11.51 22.83
N ALA A 6 -3.42 -10.99 23.22
CA ALA A 6 -4.52 -10.70 22.29
C ALA A 6 -4.11 -9.64 21.25
N ASN A 7 -3.31 -8.64 21.64
CA ASN A 7 -2.77 -7.63 20.73
C ASN A 7 -1.65 -8.16 19.82
N VAL A 8 -0.93 -9.24 20.19
CA VAL A 8 0.06 -9.88 19.29
C VAL A 8 -0.63 -10.61 18.12
N LEU A 9 -1.92 -10.91 18.24
CA LEU A 9 -2.77 -11.37 17.14
C LEU A 9 -3.58 -10.23 16.51
N GLU A 10 -3.13 -8.97 16.67
CA GLU A 10 -3.70 -7.87 15.93
C GLU A 10 -3.63 -8.20 14.43
N SER A 11 -4.70 -7.89 13.72
CA SER A 11 -4.85 -8.23 12.31
C SER A 11 -3.65 -7.76 11.48
N TYR A 12 -2.98 -6.69 11.90
CA TYR A 12 -1.73 -6.23 11.33
C TYR A 12 -0.59 -7.26 11.39
N ASP A 13 -0.30 -7.83 12.56
CA ASP A 13 0.81 -8.77 12.73
C ASP A 13 0.51 -10.13 12.10
N PHE A 14 -0.74 -10.58 12.20
CA PHE A 14 -1.15 -11.84 11.57
C PHE A 14 -1.15 -11.73 10.04
N PHE A 15 -1.94 -10.83 9.47
CA PHE A 15 -2.06 -10.72 8.01
C PHE A 15 -0.82 -10.09 7.38
N GLY A 16 -0.31 -9.00 7.97
CA GLY A 16 0.75 -8.20 7.38
C GLY A 16 2.16 -8.79 7.47
N LYS A 17 2.40 -9.76 8.35
CA LYS A 17 3.71 -10.40 8.56
C LYS A 17 3.64 -11.91 8.49
N SER A 18 2.73 -12.53 9.24
CA SER A 18 2.73 -13.99 9.38
C SER A 18 2.39 -14.70 8.07
N ILE A 19 1.40 -14.23 7.31
CA ILE A 19 1.04 -14.88 6.03
C ILE A 19 2.19 -14.84 5.00
N PRO A 20 2.81 -13.68 4.69
CA PRO A 20 3.99 -13.66 3.82
C PRO A 20 5.11 -14.57 4.32
N GLY A 21 5.36 -14.60 5.62
CA GLY A 21 6.37 -15.48 6.20
C GLY A 21 6.03 -16.97 6.10
N ILE A 22 4.76 -17.36 6.26
CA ILE A 22 4.30 -18.75 6.02
C ILE A 22 4.53 -19.12 4.55
N VAL A 23 4.16 -18.24 3.61
CA VAL A 23 4.36 -18.48 2.17
C VAL A 23 5.85 -18.62 1.84
N ALA A 24 6.70 -17.76 2.41
CA ALA A 24 8.15 -17.84 2.28
C ALA A 24 8.68 -19.16 2.83
N LEU A 25 8.22 -19.58 4.01
CA LEU A 25 8.65 -20.80 4.66
C LEU A 25 8.27 -22.05 3.85
N ILE A 26 7.03 -22.12 3.35
CA ILE A 26 6.58 -23.21 2.48
C ILE A 26 7.41 -23.23 1.21
N GLY A 27 7.58 -22.09 0.54
CA GLY A 27 8.37 -22.01 -0.68
C GLY A 27 9.82 -22.45 -0.49
N ILE A 28 10.47 -22.01 0.59
CA ILE A 28 11.83 -22.45 0.96
C ILE A 28 11.85 -23.95 1.29
N ALA A 29 10.84 -24.48 1.99
CA ALA A 29 10.75 -25.90 2.29
C ALA A 29 10.68 -26.75 1.01
N THR A 30 10.07 -26.25 -0.08
CA THR A 30 10.09 -26.95 -1.37
C THR A 30 11.47 -26.98 -2.03
N LEU A 31 12.41 -26.14 -1.57
CA LEU A 31 13.79 -26.17 -2.03
C LEU A 31 14.64 -27.20 -1.30
N LEU A 32 14.17 -27.75 -0.17
CA LEU A 32 14.89 -28.74 0.63
C LEU A 32 14.80 -30.15 0.01
N PRO A 33 15.66 -31.10 0.43
CA PRO A 33 15.49 -32.51 0.09
C PRO A 33 14.13 -33.03 0.57
N GLY A 34 13.64 -34.08 -0.09
CA GLY A 34 12.27 -34.59 0.07
C GLY A 34 11.80 -34.71 1.52
N LEU A 35 10.52 -34.40 1.75
CA LEU A 35 9.92 -34.54 3.07
C LEU A 35 9.79 -36.02 3.42
N PRO A 36 10.08 -36.43 4.67
CA PRO A 36 9.81 -37.79 5.13
C PRO A 36 8.30 -37.98 5.24
N LEU A 37 7.65 -38.32 4.13
CA LEU A 37 6.19 -38.51 4.08
C LEU A 37 5.71 -39.57 5.07
N ASP A 38 6.56 -40.56 5.36
CA ASP A 38 6.32 -41.61 6.34
C ASP A 38 6.15 -41.04 7.77
N ALA A 39 6.64 -39.84 8.06
CA ALA A 39 6.45 -39.18 9.36
C ALA A 39 5.02 -38.63 9.56
N PHE A 40 4.23 -38.52 8.49
CA PHE A 40 2.86 -38.00 8.54
C PHE A 40 1.80 -39.10 8.71
N THR A 41 2.16 -40.35 8.43
CA THR A 41 1.27 -41.51 8.61
C THR A 41 1.63 -42.27 9.86
N ASP A 42 0.62 -42.73 10.60
CA ASP A 42 0.82 -43.70 11.66
C ASP A 42 1.16 -45.09 11.08
N PRO A 43 1.55 -46.08 11.90
CA PRO A 43 1.83 -47.44 11.44
C PRO A 43 0.66 -48.12 10.69
N ASN A 44 -0.56 -47.61 10.84
CA ASN A 44 -1.76 -48.11 10.17
C ASN A 44 -2.05 -47.38 8.85
N GLY A 45 -1.20 -46.43 8.44
CA GLY A 45 -1.38 -45.61 7.24
C GLY A 45 -2.42 -44.49 7.39
N THR A 46 -2.89 -44.20 8.60
CA THR A 46 -3.79 -43.08 8.89
C THR A 46 -3.01 -41.79 9.18
N LEU A 47 -3.60 -40.64 8.88
CA LEU A 47 -2.96 -39.34 9.12
C LEU A 47 -2.80 -39.07 10.62
N ASN A 48 -1.57 -38.77 11.05
CA ASN A 48 -1.30 -38.41 12.42
C ASN A 48 -1.68 -36.93 12.67
N PHE A 49 -2.92 -36.69 13.10
CA PHE A 49 -3.43 -35.35 13.38
C PHE A 49 -2.60 -34.55 14.40
N THR A 50 -1.92 -35.23 15.33
CA THR A 50 -1.02 -34.58 16.30
C THR A 50 0.18 -33.97 15.58
N VAL A 51 0.79 -34.70 14.64
CA VAL A 51 1.91 -34.20 13.83
C VAL A 51 1.46 -33.05 12.94
N ILE A 52 0.29 -33.18 12.28
CA ILE A 52 -0.26 -32.11 11.44
C ILE A 52 -0.51 -30.83 12.26
N THR A 53 -1.09 -30.97 13.46
CA THR A 53 -1.35 -29.83 14.36
C THR A 53 -0.05 -29.19 14.82
N ALA A 54 0.93 -30.00 15.24
CA ALA A 54 2.25 -29.52 15.65
C ALA A 54 2.96 -28.77 14.51
N LEU A 55 2.88 -29.30 13.28
CA LEU A 55 3.43 -28.65 12.09
C LEU A 55 2.69 -27.35 11.77
N ALA A 56 1.36 -27.33 11.84
CA ALA A 56 0.58 -26.12 11.61
C ALA A 56 0.94 -25.01 12.62
N LEU A 57 1.04 -25.35 13.91
CA LEU A 57 1.48 -24.42 14.95
C LEU A 57 2.92 -23.93 14.69
N THR A 58 3.83 -24.85 14.39
CA THR A 58 5.22 -24.53 14.06
C THR A 58 5.31 -23.60 12.85
N LEU A 59 4.49 -23.83 11.84
CA LEU A 59 4.40 -23.01 10.62
C LEU A 59 3.92 -21.59 10.96
N VAL A 60 2.91 -21.45 11.83
CA VAL A 60 2.40 -20.13 12.25
C VAL A 60 3.48 -19.36 13.02
N PHE A 61 4.12 -19.96 14.02
CA PHE A 61 5.16 -19.28 14.80
C PHE A 61 6.41 -18.97 13.99
N SER A 62 6.91 -19.94 13.22
CA SER A 62 8.07 -19.75 12.35
C SER A 62 7.77 -18.77 11.23
N GLY A 63 6.55 -18.80 10.71
CA GLY A 63 6.04 -17.86 9.71
C GLY A 63 5.96 -16.43 10.25
N LEU A 64 5.59 -16.22 11.51
CA LEU A 64 5.63 -14.89 12.13
C LEU A 64 7.07 -14.36 12.22
N VAL A 65 8.02 -15.19 12.70
CA VAL A 65 9.44 -14.81 12.80
C VAL A 65 10.04 -14.51 11.43
N LEU A 66 9.85 -15.40 10.46
CA LEU A 66 10.31 -15.20 9.09
C LEU A 66 9.59 -14.02 8.43
N GLY A 67 8.32 -13.82 8.75
CA GLY A 67 7.50 -12.70 8.30
C GLY A 67 8.06 -11.35 8.73
N GLN A 68 8.60 -11.24 9.95
CA GLN A 68 9.28 -10.03 10.40
C GLN A 68 10.57 -9.77 9.60
N ALA A 69 11.32 -10.82 9.23
CA ALA A 69 12.49 -10.68 8.36
C ALA A 69 12.08 -10.24 6.94
N VAL A 70 11.07 -10.88 6.35
CA VAL A 70 10.49 -10.49 5.05
C VAL A 70 10.02 -9.05 5.07
N HIS A 71 9.32 -8.63 6.13
CA HIS A 71 8.84 -7.26 6.29
C HIS A 71 9.98 -6.25 6.33
N THR A 72 11.09 -6.59 7.01
CA THR A 72 12.29 -5.75 7.07
C THR A 72 12.99 -5.66 5.71
N ILE A 73 13.09 -6.78 4.99
CA ILE A 73 13.61 -6.80 3.62
C ILE A 73 12.73 -5.94 2.73
N ALA A 74 11.41 -6.07 2.82
CA ALA A 74 10.48 -5.30 2.01
C ALA A 74 10.60 -3.79 2.23
N ASP A 75 10.72 -3.35 3.48
CA ASP A 75 10.94 -1.94 3.82
C ASP A 75 12.27 -1.41 3.24
N ASN A 76 13.33 -2.21 3.28
CA ASN A 76 14.62 -1.85 2.68
C ASN A 76 14.56 -1.83 1.15
N THR A 77 13.88 -2.80 0.53
CA THR A 77 13.68 -2.86 -0.91
C THR A 77 12.91 -1.64 -1.41
N GLU A 78 11.82 -1.23 -0.73
CA GLU A 78 11.10 0.00 -1.06
C GLU A 78 12.02 1.23 -1.00
N LYS A 79 12.83 1.37 0.06
CA LYS A 79 13.77 2.50 0.20
C LYS A 79 14.84 2.53 -0.90
N ILE A 80 15.38 1.36 -1.26
CA ILE A 80 16.39 1.24 -2.32
C ILE A 80 15.75 1.60 -3.67
N LEU A 81 14.59 1.03 -3.98
CA LEU A 81 13.86 1.31 -5.22
C LEU A 81 13.42 2.78 -5.29
N TYR A 82 13.03 3.38 -4.17
CA TYR A 82 12.76 4.82 -4.10
C TYR A 82 13.99 5.66 -4.39
N ARG A 83 15.15 5.32 -3.84
CA ARG A 83 16.41 6.05 -4.12
C ARG A 83 16.83 5.92 -5.58
N ILE A 84 16.72 4.72 -6.15
CA ILE A 84 16.99 4.47 -7.57
C ILE A 84 16.00 5.26 -8.44
N GLY A 85 14.71 5.20 -8.09
CA GLY A 85 13.64 5.90 -8.77
C GLY A 85 13.78 7.41 -8.69
N ASN A 86 14.16 7.97 -7.55
CA ASN A 86 14.42 9.40 -7.40
C ASN A 86 15.68 9.83 -8.16
N TRP A 87 16.75 9.04 -8.10
CA TRP A 87 17.97 9.29 -8.89
C TRP A 87 17.69 9.25 -10.40
N ALA A 88 16.91 8.26 -10.86
CA ALA A 88 16.45 8.18 -12.24
C ALA A 88 15.49 9.33 -12.56
N GLY A 89 14.61 9.68 -11.62
CA GLY A 89 13.72 10.85 -11.54
C GLY A 89 14.42 12.14 -11.93
N ASP A 90 15.37 12.52 -11.09
CA ASP A 90 16.12 13.76 -11.21
C ASP A 90 16.96 13.78 -12.50
N LYS A 91 17.48 12.62 -12.93
CA LYS A 91 18.35 12.53 -14.10
C LYS A 91 17.61 12.46 -15.44
N TYR A 92 16.49 11.77 -15.48
CA TYR A 92 15.79 11.40 -16.73
C TYR A 92 14.34 11.88 -16.80
N TYR A 93 13.67 12.18 -15.69
CA TYR A 93 12.24 12.54 -15.71
C TYR A 93 11.99 14.03 -15.56
N VAL A 94 12.74 14.73 -14.69
CA VAL A 94 12.68 16.20 -14.62
C VAL A 94 13.18 16.85 -15.92
N HIS A 95 13.97 16.12 -16.72
CA HIS A 95 14.57 16.61 -17.97
C HIS A 95 14.25 15.77 -19.22
N GLY A 96 13.53 14.66 -19.09
CA GLY A 96 13.26 13.77 -20.23
C GLY A 96 11.83 13.83 -20.75
N PRO A 97 11.63 13.59 -22.06
CA PRO A 97 10.35 13.76 -22.73
C PRO A 97 9.30 12.69 -22.38
N LEU A 98 9.67 11.57 -21.77
CA LEU A 98 8.81 10.38 -21.64
C LEU A 98 7.66 10.51 -20.63
N ILE A 99 7.69 11.45 -19.68
CA ILE A 99 6.64 11.61 -18.65
C ILE A 99 6.17 13.07 -18.51
N SER A 100 6.62 13.99 -19.36
CA SER A 100 5.92 15.26 -19.44
C SER A 100 4.48 14.96 -19.89
N GLU A 101 3.50 15.34 -19.07
CA GLU A 101 2.08 15.11 -19.34
C GLU A 101 1.70 15.69 -20.72
N ASN A 102 2.43 16.72 -21.15
CA ASN A 102 2.32 17.34 -22.47
C ASN A 102 2.77 16.41 -23.61
N TRP A 103 3.78 15.55 -23.42
CA TRP A 103 4.25 14.64 -24.48
C TRP A 103 3.21 13.58 -24.86
N TRP A 104 2.49 13.04 -23.87
CA TRP A 104 1.37 12.13 -24.07
C TRP A 104 0.16 12.84 -24.70
N MET A 105 -0.05 14.11 -24.34
CA MET A 105 -1.18 14.91 -24.81
C MET A 105 -1.04 15.43 -26.25
N ASP A 106 0.19 15.60 -26.76
CA ASP A 106 0.47 16.17 -28.08
C ASP A 106 0.36 15.16 -29.24
N HIS A 107 0.31 13.85 -28.98
CA HIS A 107 0.17 12.83 -30.03
C HIS A 107 -1.29 12.40 -30.23
N ASP A 108 -2.03 13.16 -31.05
CA ASP A 108 -3.46 12.95 -31.36
C ASP A 108 -3.82 11.51 -31.75
N TRP A 109 -2.96 10.82 -32.50
CA TRP A 109 -3.22 9.45 -32.94
C TRP A 109 -3.20 8.42 -31.80
N TRP A 110 -2.41 8.67 -30.75
CA TRP A 110 -2.35 7.82 -29.56
C TRP A 110 -3.62 7.99 -28.73
N LYS A 111 -4.04 9.24 -28.55
CA LYS A 111 -5.26 9.63 -27.84
C LYS A 111 -6.50 8.94 -28.39
N GLN A 112 -6.61 8.81 -29.72
CA GLN A 112 -7.76 8.17 -30.35
C GLN A 112 -7.76 6.64 -30.21
N ARG A 113 -6.58 6.00 -30.26
CA ARG A 113 -6.46 4.53 -30.21
C ARG A 113 -6.49 3.96 -28.79
N TYR A 114 -6.00 4.71 -27.81
CA TYR A 114 -5.83 4.23 -26.43
C TYR A 114 -6.66 4.98 -25.40
N ARG A 115 -7.65 5.78 -25.82
CA ARG A 115 -8.50 6.57 -24.92
C ARG A 115 -9.12 5.77 -23.76
N SER A 116 -9.41 4.49 -23.97
CA SER A 116 -9.98 3.59 -22.95
C SER A 116 -8.93 2.96 -22.03
N VAL A 117 -7.67 2.85 -22.45
CA VAL A 117 -6.58 2.17 -21.73
C VAL A 117 -5.64 3.16 -21.04
N GLU A 118 -5.52 4.36 -21.58
CA GLU A 118 -4.68 5.43 -21.04
C GLU A 118 -4.97 5.73 -19.57
N PRO A 119 -6.22 5.97 -19.12
CA PRO A 119 -6.49 6.20 -17.70
C PRO A 119 -6.10 5.02 -16.82
N TRP A 120 -6.22 3.80 -17.33
CA TRP A 120 -5.81 2.59 -16.63
C TRP A 120 -4.29 2.50 -16.49
N ILE A 121 -3.52 2.71 -17.56
CA ILE A 121 -2.05 2.68 -17.52
C ILE A 121 -1.51 3.79 -16.60
N VAL A 122 -2.03 5.02 -16.75
CA VAL A 122 -1.63 6.16 -15.92
C VAL A 122 -1.92 5.84 -14.45
N ARG A 123 -3.10 5.31 -14.14
CA ARG A 123 -3.44 4.87 -12.77
C ARG A 123 -2.46 3.82 -12.25
N ARG A 124 -2.13 2.79 -13.02
CA ARG A 124 -1.19 1.71 -12.61
C ARG A 124 0.23 2.23 -12.43
N TYR A 125 0.69 3.11 -13.30
CA TYR A 125 1.98 3.78 -13.16
C TYR A 125 2.06 4.53 -11.83
N TRP A 126 1.05 5.35 -11.51
CA TRP A 126 1.01 6.07 -10.24
C TRP A 126 0.89 5.14 -9.03
N GLY A 127 0.09 4.07 -9.13
CA GLY A 127 -0.01 3.04 -8.10
C GLY A 127 1.37 2.44 -7.77
N ILE A 128 2.10 1.95 -8.78
CA ILE A 128 3.45 1.40 -8.61
C ILE A 128 4.41 2.46 -8.07
N HIS A 129 4.36 3.68 -8.59
CA HIS A 129 5.21 4.77 -8.14
C HIS A 129 4.98 5.12 -6.65
N ASP A 130 3.73 5.07 -6.18
CA ASP A 130 3.37 5.39 -4.81
C ASP A 130 3.77 4.29 -3.81
N VAL A 131 3.95 3.04 -4.25
CA VAL A 131 4.53 1.95 -3.43
C VAL A 131 5.84 2.39 -2.79
N PHE A 132 6.72 3.01 -3.57
CA PHE A 132 8.08 3.33 -3.16
C PHE A 132 8.16 4.60 -2.29
N LYS A 133 7.14 5.45 -2.26
CA LYS A 133 7.15 6.66 -1.42
C LYS A 133 6.99 6.29 0.05
N SER A 134 7.60 7.04 0.97
CA SER A 134 7.24 6.89 2.39
C SER A 134 5.82 7.39 2.64
N HIS A 135 5.13 6.89 3.68
CA HIS A 135 3.80 7.41 4.07
C HIS A 135 3.81 8.93 4.30
N ARG A 136 4.86 9.45 4.94
CA ARG A 136 5.06 10.89 5.16
C ARG A 136 5.09 11.68 3.86
N ARG A 137 5.77 11.13 2.85
CA ARG A 137 5.89 11.74 1.53
C ARG A 137 4.59 11.63 0.74
N LEU A 138 3.91 10.49 0.83
CA LEU A 138 2.60 10.34 0.20
C LEU A 138 1.57 11.28 0.83
N PHE A 139 1.60 11.45 2.15
CA PHE A 139 0.79 12.44 2.87
C PHE A 139 1.06 13.88 2.42
N GLU A 140 2.33 14.27 2.34
CA GLU A 140 2.74 15.58 1.79
C GLU A 140 2.24 15.76 0.35
N ASN A 141 2.39 14.73 -0.49
CA ASN A 141 1.92 14.78 -1.86
C ASN A 141 0.39 14.91 -1.92
N GLU A 142 -0.38 14.05 -1.26
CA GLU A 142 -1.85 14.12 -1.31
C GLU A 142 -2.36 15.49 -0.87
N LEU A 143 -1.84 16.03 0.23
CA LEU A 143 -2.22 17.38 0.66
C LEU A 143 -1.73 18.47 -0.31
N GLY A 144 -0.50 18.37 -0.81
CA GLY A 144 0.04 19.29 -1.79
C GLY A 144 -0.80 19.35 -3.07
N TRP A 145 -1.21 18.20 -3.61
CA TRP A 145 -2.08 18.14 -4.79
C TRP A 145 -3.46 18.78 -4.54
N HIS A 146 -3.98 18.72 -3.32
CA HIS A 146 -5.29 19.28 -2.98
C HIS A 146 -5.25 20.78 -2.67
N PHE A 147 -4.15 21.27 -2.09
CA PHE A 147 -3.97 22.68 -1.70
C PHE A 147 -3.17 23.51 -2.71
N ASP A 148 -2.51 22.90 -3.68
CA ASP A 148 -1.83 23.64 -4.76
C ASP A 148 -2.86 24.32 -5.67
N LEU A 149 -2.84 25.65 -5.68
CA LEU A 149 -3.73 26.50 -6.48
C LEU A 149 -3.32 26.59 -7.96
N SER A 150 -2.19 25.99 -8.36
CA SER A 150 -1.62 26.14 -9.70
C SER A 150 -2.05 25.08 -10.72
N GLU A 151 -2.57 23.93 -10.29
CA GLU A 151 -2.97 22.84 -11.20
C GLU A 151 -4.49 22.72 -11.35
N ASN A 152 -4.92 22.39 -12.58
CA ASN A 152 -6.23 21.79 -12.82
C ASN A 152 -6.25 20.45 -12.07
N LYS A 153 -6.79 20.48 -10.85
CA LYS A 153 -6.94 19.34 -9.94
C LYS A 153 -7.35 18.08 -10.71
N ARG A 154 -6.65 16.96 -10.54
CA ARG A 154 -6.90 15.63 -11.17
C ARG A 154 -8.41 15.34 -11.37
N GLY A 155 -9.02 15.80 -12.47
CA GLY A 155 -10.42 15.56 -12.80
C GLY A 155 -11.44 15.89 -11.69
N LEU A 156 -11.16 16.86 -10.83
CA LEU A 156 -11.98 17.16 -9.65
C LEU A 156 -12.56 18.57 -9.71
N ASP A 157 -13.64 18.71 -10.49
CA ASP A 157 -14.44 19.94 -10.60
C ASP A 157 -15.31 20.21 -9.34
N GLY A 158 -14.81 19.91 -8.14
CA GLY A 158 -15.59 20.00 -6.90
C GLY A 158 -14.78 20.41 -5.66
N THR A 159 -15.47 21.03 -4.70
CA THR A 159 -14.93 21.30 -3.37
C THR A 159 -14.75 19.99 -2.61
N HIS A 160 -13.50 19.64 -2.29
CA HIS A 160 -13.24 18.47 -1.46
C HIS A 160 -13.52 18.78 0.01
N ILE A 161 -14.74 18.49 0.44
CA ILE A 161 -15.23 18.69 1.80
C ILE A 161 -14.24 18.11 2.84
N THR A 162 -13.70 16.91 2.59
CA THR A 162 -12.76 16.25 3.51
C THR A 162 -11.47 17.06 3.75
N TYR A 163 -10.89 17.67 2.71
CA TYR A 163 -9.62 18.40 2.83
C TYR A 163 -9.82 19.79 3.42
N ASN A 164 -10.92 20.47 3.08
CA ASN A 164 -11.28 21.74 3.72
C ASN A 164 -11.51 21.53 5.23
N ARG A 165 -12.25 20.48 5.58
CA ARG A 165 -12.46 20.11 6.98
C ARG A 165 -11.17 19.71 7.68
N PHE A 166 -10.26 19.02 7.00
CA PHE A 166 -8.94 18.70 7.53
C PHE A 166 -8.11 19.93 7.86
N ARG A 167 -8.19 20.98 7.01
CA ARG A 167 -7.57 22.27 7.28
C ARG A 167 -8.12 22.90 8.56
N GLU A 168 -9.45 22.95 8.71
CA GLU A 168 -10.09 23.49 9.91
C GLU A 168 -9.71 22.70 11.17
N CYS A 169 -9.69 21.37 11.09
CA CYS A 169 -9.27 20.51 12.20
C CYS A 169 -7.81 20.74 12.58
N CYS A 170 -6.90 20.92 11.62
CA CYS A 170 -5.50 21.25 11.89
C CYS A 170 -5.33 22.63 12.52
N GLN A 171 -6.11 23.62 12.08
CA GLN A 171 -6.11 24.95 12.67
C GLN A 171 -6.64 24.91 14.11
N SER A 172 -7.71 24.16 14.36
CA SER A 172 -8.32 24.03 15.69
C SER A 172 -7.42 23.28 16.68
N GLU A 173 -6.87 22.13 16.28
CA GLU A 173 -6.09 21.25 17.16
C GLU A 173 -4.66 21.75 17.37
N TYR A 174 -4.02 22.25 16.31
CA TYR A 174 -2.59 22.59 16.31
C TYR A 174 -2.30 24.08 16.14
N GLY A 175 -3.29 24.91 15.83
CA GLY A 175 -3.06 26.32 15.47
C GLY A 175 -2.32 26.49 14.14
N ILE A 176 -2.34 25.48 13.26
CA ILE A 176 -1.61 25.48 11.99
C ILE A 176 -2.57 25.68 10.82
N ASP A 177 -2.49 26.85 10.17
CA ASP A 177 -3.26 27.12 8.97
C ASP A 177 -2.54 26.51 7.77
N ILE A 178 -3.09 25.40 7.24
CA ILE A 178 -2.51 24.70 6.10
C ILE A 178 -2.54 25.59 4.83
N ALA A 179 -3.49 26.51 4.69
CA ALA A 179 -3.56 27.34 3.48
C ALA A 179 -2.44 28.37 3.38
N ARG A 180 -1.64 28.59 4.42
CA ARG A 180 -0.40 29.37 4.27
C ARG A 180 0.58 28.71 3.27
N PHE A 181 0.35 27.44 2.97
CA PHE A 181 1.10 26.66 1.99
C PHE A 181 0.44 26.67 0.59
N ASP A 182 -0.65 27.42 0.38
CA ASP A 182 -1.28 27.66 -0.92
C ASP A 182 -0.39 28.57 -1.78
N LYS A 183 0.78 28.07 -2.18
CA LYS A 183 1.66 28.75 -3.13
C LYS A 183 1.33 28.24 -4.52
N LYS A 184 1.25 29.14 -5.51
CA LYS A 184 1.25 28.72 -6.92
C LYS A 184 2.63 28.15 -7.21
N ALA A 185 2.74 26.84 -7.39
CA ALA A 185 3.99 26.24 -7.81
C ALA A 185 4.40 26.82 -9.16
N SER A 186 5.68 27.20 -9.28
CA SER A 186 6.19 27.88 -10.47
C SER A 186 6.17 26.98 -11.72
N ARG A 187 6.23 25.65 -11.53
CA ARG A 187 6.27 24.62 -12.58
C ARG A 187 5.77 23.25 -12.07
N GLY A 188 4.46 23.03 -12.09
CA GLY A 188 3.83 21.76 -11.69
C GLY A 188 4.11 21.39 -10.22
N ILE A 189 3.63 20.23 -9.77
CA ILE A 189 3.83 19.77 -8.39
C ILE A 189 5.32 19.71 -8.03
N GLU A 190 5.75 20.67 -7.20
CA GLU A 190 7.07 20.62 -6.58
C GLU A 190 7.07 19.50 -5.55
N LEU A 191 7.58 18.33 -5.97
CA LEU A 191 7.63 17.13 -5.15
C LEU A 191 8.32 17.35 -3.78
N ASN A 192 9.11 18.41 -3.59
CA ASN A 192 9.80 18.74 -2.34
C ASN A 192 9.36 20.06 -1.66
N GLY A 193 8.28 20.67 -2.13
CA GLY A 193 7.94 22.06 -1.75
C GLY A 193 7.38 22.25 -0.34
N TYR A 194 6.86 21.20 0.30
CA TYR A 194 6.00 21.32 1.49
C TYR A 194 6.51 20.51 2.69
N VAL A 195 7.76 20.76 3.09
CA VAL A 195 8.41 20.05 4.21
C VAL A 195 7.63 20.20 5.53
N GLU A 196 6.96 21.32 5.72
CA GLU A 196 6.12 21.61 6.88
C GLU A 196 4.87 20.71 6.92
N ILE A 197 4.26 20.44 5.77
CA ILE A 197 3.12 19.50 5.68
C ILE A 197 3.57 18.08 6.08
N ARG A 198 4.81 17.70 5.72
CA ARG A 198 5.38 16.41 6.13
C ARG A 198 5.49 16.26 7.66
N GLN A 199 5.66 17.36 8.39
CA GLN A 199 5.74 17.36 9.85
C GLN A 199 4.36 17.17 10.52
N LEU A 200 3.27 17.46 9.81
CA LEU A 200 1.91 17.19 10.32
C LEU A 200 1.61 15.68 10.41
N TYR A 201 2.20 14.86 9.52
CA TYR A 201 1.98 13.42 9.53
C TYR A 201 2.19 12.77 10.91
N PRO A 202 3.38 12.87 11.56
CA PRO A 202 3.58 12.28 12.87
C PRO A 202 2.62 12.83 13.94
N MET A 203 2.27 14.12 13.88
CA MET A 203 1.32 14.73 14.82
C MET A 203 -0.07 14.11 14.68
N VAL A 204 -0.60 14.06 13.45
CA VAL A 204 -1.88 13.42 13.12
C VAL A 204 -1.90 11.96 13.57
N THR A 205 -0.85 11.19 13.26
CA THR A 205 -0.77 9.78 13.68
C THR A 205 -0.70 9.62 15.20
N ALA A 206 -0.03 10.52 15.92
CA ALA A 206 0.07 10.47 17.38
C ALA A 206 -1.30 10.75 18.03
N THR A 207 -2.03 11.75 17.53
CA THR A 207 -3.38 12.09 17.99
C THR A 207 -4.37 10.95 17.72
N LEU A 208 -4.27 10.28 16.58
CA LEU A 208 -5.09 9.11 16.30
C LEU A 208 -4.72 7.90 17.16
N SER A 209 -3.43 7.70 17.41
CA SER A 209 -2.97 6.62 18.28
C SER A 209 -3.44 6.79 19.73
N SER A 210 -3.59 8.03 20.22
CA SER A 210 -4.07 8.28 21.59
C SER A 210 -5.59 8.11 21.72
N LYS A 211 -6.34 8.38 20.66
CA LYS A 211 -7.82 8.31 20.66
C LYS A 211 -8.39 6.93 20.39
N GLY A 212 -7.58 5.97 19.94
CA GLY A 212 -7.94 4.56 19.81
C GLY A 212 -8.62 4.22 18.49
N SER A 213 -7.91 3.44 17.67
CA SER A 213 -8.30 2.78 16.42
C SER A 213 -9.08 3.61 15.39
N GLY A 214 -8.41 3.95 14.28
CA GLY A 214 -9.04 4.40 13.05
C GLY A 214 -9.22 3.26 12.04
N ARG A 215 -10.12 3.44 11.09
CA ARG A 215 -10.25 2.59 9.89
C ARG A 215 -8.94 2.55 9.11
N ALA A 216 -8.12 3.60 9.21
CA ALA A 216 -6.76 3.66 8.67
C ALA A 216 -5.91 2.43 9.06
N ASN A 217 -6.01 1.92 10.28
CA ASN A 217 -5.22 0.74 10.71
C ASN A 217 -5.52 -0.50 9.86
N GLY A 218 -6.78 -0.68 9.43
CA GLY A 218 -7.17 -1.77 8.54
C GLY A 218 -6.53 -1.65 7.16
N PHE A 219 -6.43 -0.44 6.62
CA PHE A 219 -5.71 -0.19 5.37
C PHE A 219 -4.20 -0.37 5.52
N GLN A 220 -3.62 0.00 6.66
CA GLN A 220 -2.21 -0.22 6.96
C GLN A 220 -1.87 -1.73 7.01
N ALA A 221 -2.75 -2.55 7.59
CA ALA A 221 -2.60 -4.00 7.61
C ALA A 221 -2.65 -4.61 6.19
N ARG A 222 -3.61 -4.19 5.36
CA ARG A 222 -3.71 -4.64 3.96
C ARG A 222 -2.50 -4.20 3.14
N TYR A 223 -2.05 -2.96 3.31
CA TYR A 223 -0.82 -2.46 2.70
C TYR A 223 0.38 -3.32 3.10
N SER A 224 0.58 -3.58 4.41
CA SER A 224 1.70 -4.41 4.89
C SER A 224 1.65 -5.82 4.32
N PHE A 225 0.46 -6.41 4.22
CA PHE A 225 0.25 -7.72 3.61
C PHE A 225 0.66 -7.73 2.13
N CYS A 226 0.09 -6.83 1.32
CA CYS A 226 0.42 -6.72 -0.10
C CYS A 226 1.92 -6.49 -0.31
N ARG A 227 2.51 -5.59 0.49
CA ARG A 227 3.95 -5.32 0.50
C ARG A 227 4.79 -6.56 0.79
N GLY A 228 4.47 -7.29 1.86
CA GLY A 228 5.20 -8.51 2.22
C GLY A 228 5.06 -9.61 1.17
N MET A 229 3.87 -9.76 0.57
CA MET A 229 3.58 -10.78 -0.43
C MET A 229 4.37 -10.59 -1.72
N TRP A 230 4.39 -9.39 -2.32
CA TRP A 230 5.13 -9.22 -3.58
C TRP A 230 6.63 -9.46 -3.38
N VAL A 231 7.21 -9.01 -2.27
CA VAL A 231 8.63 -9.26 -1.95
C VAL A 231 8.88 -10.75 -1.73
N THR A 232 8.02 -11.44 -0.99
CA THR A 232 8.12 -12.89 -0.79
C THR A 232 8.12 -13.64 -2.11
N LEU A 233 7.18 -13.32 -2.99
CA LEU A 233 7.05 -13.96 -4.30
C LEU A 233 8.26 -13.71 -5.18
N LEU A 234 8.84 -12.50 -5.20
CA LEU A 234 10.08 -12.22 -5.93
C LEU A 234 11.29 -12.96 -5.35
N LEU A 235 11.40 -13.05 -4.02
CA LEU A 235 12.48 -13.80 -3.38
C LEU A 235 12.41 -15.28 -3.73
N LEU A 236 11.22 -15.88 -3.63
CA LEU A 236 11.01 -17.28 -4.01
C LEU A 236 11.22 -17.49 -5.51
N LEU A 237 10.73 -16.58 -6.36
CA LEU A 237 10.97 -16.63 -7.80
C LEU A 237 12.47 -16.59 -8.12
N THR A 238 13.22 -15.70 -7.46
CA THR A 238 14.68 -15.62 -7.60
C THR A 238 15.34 -16.92 -7.15
N ALA A 239 14.93 -17.48 -6.02
CA ALA A 239 15.47 -18.75 -5.54
C ALA A 239 15.17 -19.91 -6.51
N TYR A 240 13.97 -19.96 -7.10
CA TYR A 240 13.60 -20.98 -8.08
C TYR A 240 14.38 -20.80 -9.39
N LEU A 241 14.55 -19.57 -9.87
CA LEU A 241 15.40 -19.26 -11.02
C LEU A 241 16.84 -19.71 -10.76
N LEU A 242 17.38 -19.46 -9.58
CA LEU A 242 18.72 -19.92 -9.21
C LEU A 242 18.81 -21.44 -9.22
N VAL A 243 17.80 -22.17 -8.72
CA VAL A 243 17.81 -23.64 -8.76
C VAL A 243 17.71 -24.19 -10.18
N VAL A 244 16.88 -23.57 -11.03
CA VAL A 244 16.66 -24.03 -12.42
C VAL A 244 17.86 -23.71 -13.32
N PHE A 245 18.47 -22.54 -13.15
CA PHE A 245 19.51 -22.03 -14.05
C PHE A 245 20.93 -22.07 -13.47
N SER A 246 21.14 -22.38 -12.18
CA SER A 246 22.50 -22.48 -11.63
C SER A 246 23.20 -23.71 -12.19
N PRO A 247 24.34 -23.54 -12.88
CA PRO A 247 25.14 -24.66 -13.38
C PRO A 247 25.90 -25.40 -12.27
N VAL A 248 25.89 -24.89 -11.03
CA VAL A 248 26.65 -25.42 -9.91
C VAL A 248 25.71 -25.96 -8.85
N GLN A 249 25.62 -27.30 -8.75
CA GLN A 249 25.16 -27.96 -7.55
C GLN A 249 26.36 -28.08 -6.61
N PRO A 250 26.42 -27.34 -5.49
CA PRO A 250 27.52 -27.50 -4.56
C PRO A 250 27.53 -28.95 -4.05
N GLY A 251 28.68 -29.62 -4.15
CA GLY A 251 28.84 -31.06 -3.87
C GLY A 251 28.22 -31.58 -2.56
N PRO A 252 28.17 -30.83 -1.45
CA PRO A 252 27.48 -31.24 -0.21
C PRO A 252 25.94 -31.26 -0.29
N LEU A 253 25.36 -30.64 -1.32
CA LEU A 253 23.91 -30.52 -1.55
C LEU A 253 23.49 -31.27 -2.82
N MET A 254 24.14 -32.39 -3.15
CA MET A 254 23.69 -33.28 -4.24
C MET A 254 22.40 -34.00 -3.87
N TYR A 255 21.31 -33.24 -3.76
CA TYR A 255 19.95 -33.73 -3.66
C TYR A 255 19.12 -33.08 -4.76
N LYS A 256 18.02 -33.73 -5.13
CA LYS A 256 17.03 -33.14 -6.03
C LYS A 256 16.03 -32.35 -5.17
N PRO A 257 15.90 -31.01 -5.31
CA PRO A 257 14.92 -30.23 -4.56
C PRO A 257 13.51 -30.77 -4.74
N LEU A 258 12.70 -30.75 -3.67
CA LEU A 258 11.33 -31.28 -3.67
C LEU A 258 10.49 -30.68 -4.81
N ILE A 259 10.64 -29.38 -5.10
CA ILE A 259 9.91 -28.70 -6.18
C ILE A 259 10.16 -29.32 -7.57
N LEU A 260 11.40 -29.79 -7.84
CA LEU A 260 11.76 -30.46 -9.09
C LEU A 260 11.32 -31.93 -9.13
N GLN A 261 10.97 -32.50 -7.98
CA GLN A 261 10.38 -33.84 -7.89
C GLN A 261 8.87 -33.79 -8.08
N MET A 262 8.22 -32.76 -7.54
CA MET A 262 6.76 -32.62 -7.53
C MET A 262 6.20 -32.06 -8.83
N LEU A 263 6.92 -31.16 -9.51
CA LEU A 263 6.45 -30.48 -10.72
C LEU A 263 7.27 -30.89 -11.94
N SER A 264 6.57 -31.12 -13.06
CA SER A 264 7.21 -31.18 -14.36
C SER A 264 7.81 -29.81 -14.73
N PRO A 265 8.76 -29.76 -15.69
CA PRO A 265 9.35 -28.48 -16.13
C PRO A 265 8.32 -27.45 -16.60
N ALA A 266 7.24 -27.89 -17.26
CA ALA A 266 6.17 -27.01 -17.73
C ALA A 266 5.34 -26.44 -16.57
N GLU A 267 4.96 -27.28 -15.60
CA GLU A 267 4.22 -26.86 -14.41
C GLU A 267 5.05 -25.90 -13.54
N LEU A 268 6.35 -26.17 -13.40
CA LEU A 268 7.27 -25.27 -12.70
C LEU A 268 7.36 -23.92 -13.41
N GLY A 269 7.50 -23.91 -14.74
CA GLY A 269 7.50 -22.68 -15.53
C GLY A 269 6.21 -21.88 -15.34
N LEU A 270 5.05 -22.54 -15.35
CA LEU A 270 3.76 -21.92 -15.09
C LEU A 270 3.68 -21.36 -13.67
N ALA A 271 4.17 -22.09 -12.67
CA ALA A 271 4.20 -21.63 -11.28
C ALA A 271 5.07 -20.37 -11.13
N MET A 272 6.25 -20.34 -11.73
CA MET A 272 7.16 -19.19 -11.71
C MET A 272 6.56 -17.96 -12.41
N TRP A 273 5.93 -18.14 -13.57
CA TRP A 273 5.17 -17.08 -14.23
C TRP A 273 4.01 -16.56 -13.38
N SER A 274 3.26 -17.46 -12.74
CA SER A 274 2.17 -17.08 -11.84
C SER A 274 2.67 -16.26 -10.66
N MET A 275 3.81 -16.66 -10.05
CA MET A 275 4.44 -15.91 -8.96
C MET A 275 4.87 -14.51 -9.41
N PHE A 276 5.45 -14.39 -10.61
CA PHE A 276 5.83 -13.10 -11.19
C PHE A 276 4.60 -12.19 -11.37
N LEU A 277 3.54 -12.69 -12.01
CA LEU A 277 2.32 -11.91 -12.24
C LEU A 277 1.61 -11.52 -10.95
N LEU A 278 1.50 -12.44 -9.99
CA LEU A 278 0.95 -12.16 -8.66
C LEU A 278 1.78 -11.13 -7.91
N SER A 279 3.11 -11.18 -8.02
CA SER A 279 3.97 -10.16 -7.45
C SER A 279 3.66 -8.77 -8.01
N LEU A 280 3.45 -8.64 -9.33
CA LEU A 280 3.08 -7.36 -9.93
C LEU A 280 1.71 -6.88 -9.43
N ALA A 281 0.73 -7.78 -9.32
CA ALA A 281 -0.59 -7.45 -8.80
C ALA A 281 -0.54 -7.00 -7.32
N PHE A 282 0.24 -7.68 -6.48
CA PHE A 282 0.42 -7.28 -5.07
C PHE A 282 1.20 -5.97 -4.92
N MET A 283 2.18 -5.72 -5.79
CA MET A 283 2.90 -4.44 -5.83
C MET A 283 1.96 -3.29 -6.16
N ASP A 284 1.18 -3.42 -7.23
CA ASP A 284 0.17 -2.42 -7.63
C ASP A 284 -0.87 -2.18 -6.53
N ALA A 285 -1.45 -3.25 -5.96
CA ALA A 285 -2.40 -3.15 -4.85
C ALA A 285 -1.78 -2.49 -3.59
N SER A 286 -0.48 -2.71 -3.35
CA SER A 286 0.24 -2.06 -2.25
C SER A 286 0.26 -0.55 -2.41
N GLY A 287 0.35 -0.02 -3.63
CA GLY A 287 0.28 1.42 -3.90
C GLY A 287 -1.10 2.00 -3.58
N ASP A 288 -2.15 1.36 -4.12
CA ASP A 288 -3.54 1.75 -3.91
C ASP A 288 -3.92 1.75 -2.42
N TYR A 289 -3.58 0.69 -1.68
CA TYR A 289 -3.89 0.61 -0.24
C TYR A 289 -3.11 1.64 0.59
N LYS A 290 -1.89 1.99 0.18
CA LYS A 290 -1.09 3.02 0.84
C LYS A 290 -1.70 4.40 0.66
N LYS A 291 -2.24 4.68 -0.54
CA LYS A 291 -2.99 5.91 -0.80
C LYS A 291 -4.26 5.96 0.04
N HIS A 292 -5.08 4.91 0.01
CA HIS A 292 -6.29 4.84 0.83
C HIS A 292 -5.99 4.97 2.32
N TYR A 293 -4.89 4.40 2.81
CA TYR A 293 -4.45 4.62 4.18
C TYR A 293 -4.30 6.12 4.51
N ILE A 294 -3.69 6.92 3.62
CA ILE A 294 -3.54 8.37 3.81
C ILE A 294 -4.89 9.10 3.78
N GLU A 295 -5.76 8.80 2.82
CA GLU A 295 -7.10 9.39 2.72
C GLU A 295 -7.92 9.12 3.99
N TYR A 296 -7.87 7.88 4.49
CA TYR A 296 -8.57 7.49 5.72
C TYR A 296 -7.90 8.05 6.98
N LEU A 297 -6.57 8.20 7.00
CA LEU A 297 -5.86 8.85 8.10
C LEU A 297 -6.32 10.30 8.27
N ILE A 298 -6.46 11.04 7.17
CA ILE A 298 -6.98 12.41 7.14
C ILE A 298 -8.43 12.44 7.65
N SER A 299 -9.29 11.57 7.12
CA SER A 299 -10.69 11.49 7.52
C SER A 299 -10.86 11.12 8.99
N ASP A 300 -10.14 10.12 9.47
CA ASP A 300 -10.23 9.64 10.84
C ASP A 300 -9.73 10.72 11.81
N PHE A 301 -8.71 11.51 11.42
CA PHE A 301 -8.22 12.63 12.23
C PHE A 301 -9.29 13.69 12.45
N CYS A 302 -10.00 14.10 11.40
CA CYS A 302 -11.08 15.08 11.53
C CYS A 302 -12.18 14.60 12.48
N VAL A 303 -12.59 13.33 12.34
CA VAL A 303 -13.59 12.71 13.21
C VAL A 303 -13.12 12.66 14.67
N ALA A 304 -11.83 12.40 14.88
CA ALA A 304 -11.26 12.28 16.22
C ALA A 304 -11.10 13.64 16.92
N VAL A 305 -10.79 14.71 16.19
CA VAL A 305 -10.62 16.07 16.72
C VAL A 305 -11.95 16.78 16.93
N GLU A 306 -12.96 16.45 16.13
CA GLU A 306 -14.26 17.09 16.23
C GLU A 306 -14.91 16.91 17.62
N THR A 307 -15.05 18.03 18.33
CA THR A 307 -15.75 18.10 19.61
C THR A 307 -17.27 18.07 19.41
N PRO A 308 -18.03 17.58 20.41
CA PRO A 308 -19.50 17.63 20.38
C PRO A 308 -20.03 19.05 20.12
N ASP A 309 -19.41 20.07 20.73
CA ASP A 309 -19.79 21.48 20.57
C ASP A 309 -19.69 21.97 19.12
N ASN A 310 -18.69 21.51 18.36
CA ASN A 310 -18.57 21.87 16.94
C ASN A 310 -19.67 21.20 16.09
N ARG A 311 -20.11 19.99 16.47
CA ARG A 311 -21.21 19.31 15.77
C ARG A 311 -22.56 19.98 15.99
N GLU A 312 -22.77 20.64 17.11
CA GLU A 312 -24.01 21.38 17.38
C GLU A 312 -24.06 22.65 16.53
N LYS A 313 -22.96 23.41 16.44
CA LYS A 313 -22.86 24.58 15.55
C LYS A 313 -23.07 24.22 14.09
N ASP A 314 -22.42 23.16 13.60
CA ASP A 314 -22.58 22.72 12.21
C ASP A 314 -24.03 22.33 11.87
N LYS A 315 -24.80 21.85 12.87
CA LYS A 315 -26.22 21.53 12.70
C LYS A 315 -27.10 22.77 12.70
N GLU A 316 -26.79 23.76 13.52
CA GLU A 316 -27.48 25.06 13.53
C GLU A 316 -27.28 25.78 12.18
N ASP A 317 -26.03 25.89 11.72
CA ASP A 317 -25.70 26.55 10.44
C ASP A 317 -26.30 25.82 9.23
N ALA A 318 -26.37 24.48 9.26
CA ALA A 318 -27.03 23.70 8.19
C ALA A 318 -28.55 23.83 8.20
N GLY A 319 -29.16 24.07 9.37
CA GLY A 319 -30.60 24.31 9.50
C GLY A 319 -31.02 25.63 8.84
N ASP A 320 -30.25 26.69 9.09
CA ASP A 320 -30.54 28.03 8.56
C ASP A 320 -30.43 28.08 7.01
N GLN A 321 -29.49 27.34 6.42
CA GLN A 321 -29.34 27.28 4.96
C GLN A 321 -30.46 26.50 4.25
N ILE A 322 -31.17 25.62 4.96
CA ILE A 322 -32.31 24.88 4.40
C ILE A 322 -33.58 25.76 4.44
N GLU A 323 -33.78 26.58 5.48
CA GLU A 323 -34.90 27.52 5.54
C GLU A 323 -34.80 28.64 4.49
N GLU A 324 -33.60 29.10 4.14
CA GLU A 324 -33.44 30.19 3.17
C GLU A 324 -33.74 29.76 1.71
N LYS A 325 -33.67 28.46 1.40
CA LYS A 325 -33.93 27.94 0.04
C LYS A 325 -35.40 27.62 -0.27
N ASP A 326 -36.29 27.58 0.72
CA ASP A 326 -37.69 27.14 0.52
C ASP A 326 -38.70 28.30 0.35
N THR A 327 -38.26 29.56 0.35
CA THR A 327 -39.15 30.72 0.11
C THR A 327 -39.24 31.17 -1.35
N GLY A 328 -38.43 30.58 -2.24
CA GLY A 328 -38.39 30.91 -3.66
C GLY A 328 -39.15 29.93 -4.55
N ARG A 329 -40.48 29.80 -4.41
CA ARG A 329 -41.29 29.12 -5.45
C ARG A 329 -41.08 29.87 -6.78
N PRO A 330 -40.62 29.21 -7.85
CA PRO A 330 -40.59 29.85 -9.16
C PRO A 330 -42.03 30.21 -9.57
N PRO A 331 -42.26 31.40 -10.17
CA PRO A 331 -43.57 31.75 -10.67
C PRO A 331 -43.99 30.74 -11.74
N TYR A 332 -45.14 30.10 -11.53
CA TYR A 332 -45.82 29.33 -12.57
C TYR A 332 -46.17 30.30 -13.70
N TYR A 333 -45.48 30.17 -14.83
CA TYR A 333 -45.90 30.80 -16.08
C TYR A 333 -47.05 29.97 -16.66
N ASN A 334 -48.24 30.57 -16.66
CA ASN A 334 -49.41 30.10 -17.42
C ASN A 334 -49.35 30.58 -18.87
#